data_AF-A0A9E3SGJ7-F1
#
_entry.id   AF-A0A9E3SGJ7-F1
#
_cell.length_a   1.000
_cell.length_b   1.000
_cell.length_c   1.000
_cell.angle_alpha   90.00
_cell.angle_beta   90.00
_cell.angle_gamma   90.00
#
_symmetry.space_group_name_H-M   'P 1'
#
loop_
_entity.id
_entity.type
_entity.pdbx_description
1 polymer ?
#
loop_
_entity_poly.entity_id
_entity_poly.type
_entity_poly.pdbx_seq_one_letter_code
_entity_poly.pdbx_strand_id
1 'polypeptide(L)'
;MPARPVHGETTREVRDALAEAFSVSVAGELAAVTELLEHQLQATEDRDKWRPLRQAIDAVRDLGHTLRGRLDAHVRERIDAKLTPGKDAFSQTARFSLESLTLVSEDEVQEEIAIGNAARRLREATTDAFFTLNARLAAAVGVERFPEDKSPVHPRVFARAMLDAIGEATEDRAVRLAAFAAFDPAMLHALPKAFKAGNELLVHRGVLPELRRSYGAPQQVPGA
;
A
#
# COMPACT_ATOMS: atom_id res chain seq x y z
N MET A 1 -23.71 -31.96 4.96
CA MET A 1 -22.43 -31.27 5.23
C MET A 1 -22.64 -29.81 4.88
N PRO A 2 -22.58 -28.85 5.83
CA PRO A 2 -22.70 -27.44 5.45
C PRO A 2 -21.45 -27.03 4.68
N ALA A 3 -21.64 -26.36 3.54
CA ALA A 3 -20.56 -25.81 2.74
C ALA A 3 -19.68 -24.92 3.61
N ARG A 4 -18.37 -25.22 3.63
CA ARG A 4 -17.35 -24.37 4.26
C ARG A 4 -17.51 -22.96 3.69
N PRO A 5 -17.41 -21.88 4.50
CA PRO A 5 -17.58 -20.54 3.97
C PRO A 5 -16.43 -20.22 2.99
N VAL A 6 -16.71 -20.38 1.69
CA VAL A 6 -15.79 -20.16 0.55
C VAL A 6 -15.17 -18.75 0.58
N HIS A 7 -15.88 -17.82 1.22
CA HIS A 7 -15.51 -16.42 1.43
C HIS A 7 -14.20 -16.24 2.21
N GLY A 8 -13.93 -17.05 3.24
CA GLY A 8 -12.75 -16.89 4.10
C GLY A 8 -11.44 -17.43 3.51
N GLU A 9 -11.52 -18.39 2.58
CA GLU A 9 -10.35 -18.93 1.87
C GLU A 9 -9.96 -18.01 0.71
N THR A 10 -10.93 -17.62 -0.11
CA THR A 10 -10.72 -16.69 -1.24
C THR A 10 -10.12 -15.36 -0.77
N THR A 11 -10.59 -14.82 0.35
CA THR A 11 -10.05 -13.56 0.89
C THR A 11 -8.58 -13.68 1.32
N ARG A 12 -8.20 -14.82 1.92
CA ARG A 12 -6.80 -15.08 2.32
C ARG A 12 -5.90 -15.23 1.10
N GLU A 13 -6.35 -15.92 0.07
CA GLU A 13 -5.57 -16.07 -1.16
C GLU A 13 -5.38 -14.73 -1.88
N VAL A 14 -6.39 -13.85 -1.89
CA VAL A 14 -6.26 -12.50 -2.46
C VAL A 14 -5.24 -11.70 -1.68
N ARG A 15 -5.32 -11.70 -0.35
CA ARG A 15 -4.29 -11.07 0.50
C ARG A 15 -2.90 -11.60 0.17
N ASP A 16 -2.74 -12.92 0.09
CA ASP A 16 -1.46 -13.58 -0.14
C ASP A 16 -0.90 -13.21 -1.52
N ALA A 17 -1.74 -13.22 -2.56
CA ALA A 17 -1.37 -12.82 -3.91
C ALA A 17 -0.95 -11.34 -3.99
N LEU A 18 -1.67 -10.46 -3.28
CA LEU A 18 -1.33 -9.02 -3.21
C LEU A 18 0.00 -8.79 -2.50
N ALA A 19 0.20 -9.43 -1.35
CA ALA A 19 1.42 -9.30 -0.56
C ALA A 19 2.64 -9.85 -1.31
N GLU A 20 2.51 -11.03 -1.92
CA GLU A 20 3.58 -11.66 -2.68
C GLU A 20 3.95 -10.83 -3.91
N ALA A 21 2.97 -10.48 -4.75
CA ALA A 21 3.24 -9.72 -5.98
C ALA A 21 3.84 -8.34 -5.69
N PHE A 22 3.36 -7.65 -4.66
CA PHE A 22 3.89 -6.34 -4.27
C PHE A 22 5.31 -6.47 -3.71
N SER A 23 5.53 -7.36 -2.75
CA SER A 23 6.84 -7.51 -2.09
C SER A 23 7.93 -7.99 -3.03
N VAL A 24 7.62 -8.95 -3.92
CA VAL A 24 8.54 -9.42 -4.96
C VAL A 24 8.91 -8.29 -5.91
N SER A 25 7.92 -7.52 -6.40
CA SER A 25 8.20 -6.45 -7.34
C SER A 25 8.97 -5.30 -6.71
N VAL A 26 8.70 -4.91 -5.46
CA VAL A 26 9.46 -3.84 -4.78
C VAL A 26 10.89 -4.29 -4.48
N ALA A 27 11.08 -5.52 -3.97
CA ALA A 27 12.41 -6.03 -3.66
C ALA A 27 13.30 -6.17 -4.90
N GLY A 28 12.71 -6.44 -6.07
CA GLY A 28 13.41 -6.48 -7.35
C GLY A 28 14.01 -5.13 -7.79
N GLU A 29 13.50 -4.01 -7.25
CA GLU A 29 13.94 -2.65 -7.61
C GLU A 29 14.97 -2.07 -6.62
N LEU A 30 15.46 -2.86 -5.66
CA LEU A 30 16.40 -2.40 -4.62
C LEU A 30 17.66 -1.73 -5.18
N ALA A 31 18.21 -2.28 -6.27
CA ALA A 31 19.39 -1.71 -6.92
C ALA A 31 19.08 -0.31 -7.48
N ALA A 32 17.98 -0.16 -8.22
CA ALA A 32 17.55 1.12 -8.79
C ALA A 32 17.24 2.16 -7.70
N VAL A 33 16.66 1.74 -6.58
CA VAL A 33 16.40 2.64 -5.43
C VAL A 33 17.71 3.10 -4.77
N THR A 34 18.70 2.21 -4.67
CA THR A 34 20.03 2.56 -4.15
C THR A 34 20.72 3.56 -5.07
N GLU A 35 20.73 3.31 -6.38
CA GLU A 35 21.28 4.22 -7.40
C GLU A 35 20.59 5.59 -7.36
N LEU A 36 19.27 5.63 -7.17
CA LEU A 36 18.51 6.87 -7.04
C LEU A 36 18.98 7.71 -5.84
N LEU A 37 19.16 7.07 -4.67
CA LEU A 37 19.66 7.76 -3.47
C LEU A 37 21.10 8.26 -3.65
N GLU A 38 21.96 7.46 -4.29
CA GLU A 38 23.33 7.87 -4.61
C GLU A 38 23.35 9.08 -5.54
N HIS A 39 22.52 9.07 -6.58
CA HIS A 39 22.38 10.21 -7.49
C HIS A 39 21.85 11.45 -6.74
N GLN A 40 20.86 11.30 -5.85
CA GLN A 40 20.37 12.40 -5.01
C GLN A 40 21.47 12.97 -4.10
N LEU A 41 22.28 12.12 -3.50
CA LEU A 41 23.40 12.54 -2.65
C LEU A 41 24.46 13.30 -3.46
N GLN A 42 24.76 12.87 -4.68
CA GLN A 42 25.71 13.55 -5.56
C GLN A 42 25.17 14.90 -6.09
N ALA A 43 23.86 14.98 -6.34
CA ALA A 43 23.23 16.16 -6.92
C ALA A 43 22.86 17.23 -5.88
N THR A 44 22.86 16.92 -4.57
CA THR A 44 22.39 17.86 -3.55
C THR A 44 23.50 18.79 -3.05
N GLU A 45 23.26 20.10 -3.20
CA GLU A 45 24.12 21.15 -2.62
C GLU A 45 23.83 21.39 -1.12
N ASP A 46 22.70 20.87 -0.65
CA ASP A 46 22.20 21.02 0.72
C ASP A 46 22.90 20.04 1.66
N ARG A 47 23.83 20.57 2.46
CA ARG A 47 24.65 19.78 3.39
C ARG A 47 23.85 19.10 4.49
N ASP A 48 22.68 19.64 4.84
CA ASP A 48 21.84 19.06 5.90
C ASP A 48 21.23 17.73 5.44
N LYS A 49 21.10 17.51 4.13
CA LYS A 49 20.59 16.26 3.54
C LYS A 49 21.64 15.17 3.38
N TRP A 50 22.93 15.49 3.49
CA TRP A 50 24.00 14.53 3.22
C TRP A 50 24.00 13.36 4.20
N ARG A 51 23.88 13.64 5.51
CA ARG A 51 23.84 12.59 6.54
C ARG A 51 22.62 11.68 6.35
N PRO A 52 21.37 12.20 6.25
CA PRO A 52 20.20 11.37 6.00
C PRO A 52 20.27 10.53 4.72
N LEU A 53 20.72 11.11 3.61
CA LEU A 53 20.82 10.38 2.33
C LEU A 53 21.86 9.26 2.39
N ARG A 54 23.04 9.53 2.98
CA ARG A 54 24.06 8.50 3.14
C ARG A 54 23.59 7.35 4.02
N GLN A 55 22.97 7.66 5.15
CA GLN A 55 22.40 6.65 6.03
C GLN A 55 21.22 5.92 5.39
N ALA A 56 20.47 6.55 4.48
CA ALA A 56 19.38 5.91 3.76
C ALA A 56 19.92 4.89 2.75
N ILE A 57 21.03 5.21 2.07
CA ILE A 57 21.74 4.26 1.19
C ILE A 57 22.17 3.03 2.00
N ASP A 58 22.80 3.25 3.16
CA ASP A 58 23.24 2.16 4.04
C ASP A 58 22.04 1.32 4.52
N ALA A 59 20.96 1.97 5.00
CA ALA A 59 19.75 1.29 5.44
C ALA A 59 19.06 0.48 4.33
N VAL A 60 19.00 0.99 3.09
CA VAL A 60 18.41 0.27 1.95
C VAL A 60 19.27 -0.94 1.56
N ARG A 61 20.59 -0.84 1.63
CA ARG A 61 21.50 -1.97 1.40
C ARG A 61 21.36 -3.02 2.49
N ASP A 62 21.24 -2.61 3.75
CA ASP A 62 21.05 -3.50 4.90
C ASP A 62 19.70 -4.22 4.85
N LEU A 63 18.65 -3.57 4.33
CA LEU A 63 17.36 -4.21 4.06
C LEU A 63 17.51 -5.38 3.09
N GLY A 64 18.32 -5.23 2.04
CA GLY A 64 18.80 -6.29 1.15
C GLY A 64 17.79 -7.42 0.92
N HIS A 65 18.19 -8.65 1.25
CA HIS A 65 17.38 -9.85 1.07
C HIS A 65 16.18 -9.96 2.04
N THR A 66 16.17 -9.18 3.12
CA THR A 66 15.10 -9.22 4.14
C THR A 66 13.88 -8.40 3.76
N LEU A 67 14.03 -7.39 2.89
CA LEU A 67 12.95 -6.49 2.50
C LEU A 67 11.70 -7.22 2.02
N ARG A 68 11.87 -8.23 1.15
CA ARG A 68 10.74 -9.01 0.62
C ARG A 68 9.90 -9.62 1.74
N GLY A 69 10.55 -10.32 2.67
CA GLY A 69 9.87 -11.02 3.77
C GLY A 69 9.16 -10.06 4.72
N ARG A 70 9.83 -8.95 5.07
CA ARG A 70 9.26 -7.89 5.92
C ARG A 70 8.05 -7.25 5.27
N LEU A 71 8.20 -6.84 4.01
CA LEU A 71 7.13 -6.15 3.29
C LEU A 71 5.92 -7.06 3.05
N ASP A 72 6.15 -8.33 2.71
CA ASP A 72 5.08 -9.33 2.59
C ASP A 72 4.30 -9.45 3.90
N ALA A 73 5.01 -9.62 5.04
CA ALA A 73 4.38 -9.73 6.36
C ALA A 73 3.54 -8.49 6.72
N HIS A 74 4.10 -7.29 6.55
CA HIS A 74 3.39 -6.02 6.84
C HIS A 74 2.16 -5.83 5.95
N VAL A 75 2.21 -6.19 4.66
CA VAL A 75 1.04 -6.10 3.79
C VAL A 75 -0.05 -7.08 4.25
N ARG A 76 0.30 -8.33 4.57
CA ARG A 76 -0.68 -9.33 5.04
C ARG A 76 -1.35 -8.89 6.34
N GLU A 77 -0.56 -8.48 7.33
CA GLU A 77 -1.06 -8.03 8.62
C GLU A 77 -2.06 -6.88 8.46
N ARG A 78 -1.73 -5.88 7.63
CA ARG A 78 -2.57 -4.70 7.45
C ARG A 78 -3.87 -5.01 6.70
N ILE A 79 -3.83 -5.88 5.70
CA ILE A 79 -5.03 -6.36 5.02
C ILE A 79 -5.91 -7.16 5.98
N ASP A 80 -5.33 -8.08 6.77
CA ASP A 80 -6.06 -8.88 7.76
C ASP A 80 -6.73 -8.03 8.84
N ALA A 81 -6.04 -6.99 9.31
CA ALA A 81 -6.58 -6.03 10.28
C ALA A 81 -7.82 -5.30 9.74
N LYS A 82 -7.83 -4.96 8.45
CA LYS A 82 -8.98 -4.30 7.78
C LYS A 82 -10.15 -5.25 7.53
N LEU A 83 -9.88 -6.54 7.35
CA LEU A 83 -10.90 -7.58 7.12
C LEU A 83 -11.52 -8.11 8.42
N THR A 84 -10.87 -7.89 9.56
CA THR A 84 -11.35 -8.36 10.86
C THR A 84 -12.11 -7.23 11.60
N PRO A 85 -13.42 -7.38 11.87
CA PRO A 85 -14.17 -6.39 12.64
C PRO A 85 -13.53 -6.13 14.02
N GLY A 86 -13.28 -4.86 14.35
CA GLY A 86 -12.73 -4.44 15.65
C GLY A 86 -11.20 -4.44 15.77
N LYS A 87 -10.46 -4.94 14.78
CA LYS A 87 -8.98 -4.89 14.73
C LYS A 87 -8.42 -3.86 13.75
N ASP A 88 -9.27 -3.04 13.13
CA ASP A 88 -8.81 -1.97 12.26
C ASP A 88 -8.10 -0.89 13.08
N ALA A 89 -6.79 -1.08 13.26
CA ALA A 89 -5.93 -0.17 14.00
C ALA A 89 -6.06 1.25 13.43
N PHE A 90 -6.35 1.45 12.14
CA PHE A 90 -6.56 2.78 11.56
C PHE A 90 -7.81 3.49 12.09
N SER A 91 -8.90 2.74 12.35
CA SER A 91 -10.09 3.29 13.01
C SER A 91 -9.82 3.61 14.48
N GLN A 92 -8.78 3.01 15.08
CA GLN A 92 -8.31 3.35 16.41
C GLN A 92 -7.30 4.50 16.37
N THR A 93 -6.29 4.50 15.49
CA THR A 93 -5.31 5.58 15.32
C THR A 93 -5.99 6.88 14.92
N ALA A 94 -6.94 6.89 13.97
CA ALA A 94 -7.68 8.11 13.63
C ALA A 94 -8.60 8.60 14.78
N ARG A 95 -9.13 7.69 15.61
CA ARG A 95 -9.90 8.07 16.82
C ARG A 95 -8.98 8.58 17.94
N PHE A 96 -7.86 7.91 18.16
CA PHE A 96 -6.80 8.36 19.06
C PHE A 96 -6.28 9.72 18.61
N SER A 97 -5.96 9.94 17.32
CA SER A 97 -5.53 11.24 16.79
C SER A 97 -6.54 12.38 16.94
N LEU A 98 -7.85 12.09 17.03
CA LEU A 98 -8.88 13.09 17.29
C LEU A 98 -9.10 13.35 18.79
N GLU A 99 -8.94 12.34 19.65
CA GLU A 99 -8.99 12.48 21.12
C GLU A 99 -7.65 12.96 21.72
N SER A 100 -6.53 12.80 21.01
CA SER A 100 -5.17 13.17 21.40
C SER A 100 -4.60 14.28 20.51
N LEU A 101 -5.32 15.40 20.40
CA LEU A 101 -4.76 16.66 19.87
C LEU A 101 -3.66 17.27 20.77
N THR A 102 -3.27 16.56 21.83
CA THR A 102 -2.16 16.88 22.73
C THR A 102 -0.93 16.05 22.35
N LEU A 103 0.00 16.67 21.62
CA LEU A 103 1.39 16.24 21.40
C LEU A 103 1.66 15.16 20.32
N VAL A 104 1.09 15.30 19.11
CA VAL A 104 1.68 14.61 17.94
C VAL A 104 3.03 15.27 17.64
N SER A 105 4.11 14.49 17.59
CA SER A 105 5.44 15.00 17.23
C SER A 105 5.42 15.52 15.78
N GLU A 106 6.18 16.58 15.48
CA GLU A 106 6.27 17.12 14.11
C GLU A 106 6.70 16.04 13.09
N ASP A 107 7.51 15.09 13.56
CA ASP A 107 8.00 13.96 12.78
C ASP A 107 6.91 12.95 12.40
N GLU A 108 5.98 12.63 13.31
CA GLU A 108 4.81 11.78 13.02
C GLU A 108 3.88 12.42 11.97
N VAL A 109 3.76 13.75 12.00
CA VAL A 109 3.00 14.47 10.97
C VAL A 109 3.69 14.31 9.60
N GLN A 110 5.01 14.42 9.55
CA GLN A 110 5.75 14.29 8.29
C GLN A 110 5.62 12.89 7.66
N GLU A 111 5.66 11.82 8.44
CA GLU A 111 5.39 10.48 7.87
C GLU A 111 3.96 10.31 7.38
N GLU A 112 2.97 10.79 8.13
CA GLU A 112 1.58 10.69 7.68
C GLU A 112 1.32 11.50 6.39
N ILE A 113 2.00 12.64 6.22
CA ILE A 113 2.02 13.40 4.96
C ILE A 113 2.69 12.60 3.84
N ALA A 114 3.86 12.02 4.09
CA ALA A 114 4.58 11.22 3.09
C ALA A 114 3.73 10.03 2.62
N ILE A 115 3.12 9.30 3.55
CA ILE A 115 2.20 8.19 3.26
C ILE A 115 0.98 8.70 2.47
N GLY A 116 0.38 9.82 2.87
CA GLY A 116 -0.78 10.40 2.19
C GLY A 116 -0.47 10.75 0.73
N ASN A 117 0.68 11.38 0.49
CA ASN A 117 1.15 11.74 -0.84
C ASN A 117 1.43 10.50 -1.71
N ALA A 118 2.12 9.50 -1.15
CA ALA A 118 2.39 8.24 -1.85
C ALA A 118 1.08 7.50 -2.17
N ALA A 119 0.18 7.37 -1.19
CA ALA A 119 -1.11 6.72 -1.36
C ALA A 119 -1.95 7.39 -2.46
N ARG A 120 -1.94 8.74 -2.54
CA ARG A 120 -2.62 9.48 -3.60
C ARG A 120 -2.06 9.14 -4.98
N ARG A 121 -0.75 9.23 -5.17
CA ARG A 121 -0.09 8.88 -6.45
C ARG A 121 -0.38 7.43 -6.86
N LEU A 122 -0.26 6.50 -5.92
CA LEU A 122 -0.56 5.08 -6.14
C LEU A 122 -2.03 4.85 -6.51
N ARG A 123 -2.96 5.57 -5.88
CA ARG A 123 -4.40 5.49 -6.17
C ARG A 123 -4.74 5.98 -7.57
N GLU A 124 -4.09 7.06 -8.01
CA GLU A 124 -4.19 7.60 -9.37
C GLU A 124 -3.64 6.58 -10.39
N ALA A 125 -2.45 6.00 -10.14
CA ALA A 125 -1.83 5.01 -11.00
C ALA A 125 -2.62 3.69 -11.11
N THR A 126 -3.43 3.37 -10.11
CA THR A 126 -4.17 2.10 -10.02
C THR A 126 -5.67 2.25 -10.18
N THR A 127 -6.15 3.37 -10.76
CA THR A 127 -7.56 3.75 -10.60
C THR A 127 -8.57 2.67 -11.04
N ASP A 128 -8.36 2.04 -12.19
CA ASP A 128 -9.25 0.99 -12.72
C ASP A 128 -9.12 -0.33 -11.96
N ALA A 129 -7.86 -0.73 -11.72
CA ALA A 129 -7.53 -1.97 -11.05
C ALA A 129 -8.04 -1.95 -9.61
N PHE A 130 -7.91 -0.81 -8.91
CA PHE A 130 -8.44 -0.61 -7.57
C PHE A 130 -9.96 -0.70 -7.55
N PHE A 131 -10.67 0.01 -8.45
CA PHE A 131 -12.13 0.02 -8.46
C PHE A 131 -12.68 -1.40 -8.60
N THR A 132 -12.15 -2.15 -9.56
CA THR A 132 -12.59 -3.52 -9.82
C THR A 132 -12.19 -4.49 -8.72
N LEU A 133 -10.97 -4.37 -8.18
CA LEU A 133 -10.50 -5.20 -7.07
C LEU A 133 -11.33 -4.97 -5.79
N ASN A 134 -11.58 -3.71 -5.46
CA ASN A 134 -12.34 -3.34 -4.26
C ASN A 134 -13.78 -3.88 -4.31
N ALA A 135 -14.44 -3.79 -5.47
CA ALA A 135 -15.78 -4.33 -5.68
C ALA A 135 -15.81 -5.86 -5.64
N ARG A 136 -14.84 -6.53 -6.29
CA ARG A 136 -14.72 -8.00 -6.22
C ARG A 136 -14.43 -8.48 -4.81
N LEU A 137 -13.57 -7.80 -4.07
CA LEU A 137 -13.25 -8.15 -2.69
C LEU A 137 -14.48 -7.97 -1.78
N ALA A 138 -15.26 -6.89 -1.95
CA ALA A 138 -16.51 -6.70 -1.22
C ALA A 138 -17.48 -7.87 -1.43
N ALA A 139 -17.68 -8.27 -2.69
CA ALA A 139 -18.49 -9.43 -3.04
C ALA A 139 -17.94 -10.75 -2.47
N ALA A 140 -16.61 -10.94 -2.49
CA ALA A 140 -15.96 -12.13 -1.94
C ALA A 140 -16.13 -12.24 -0.42
N VAL A 141 -16.15 -11.11 0.31
CA VAL A 141 -16.37 -11.04 1.76
C VAL A 141 -17.86 -11.08 2.12
N GLY A 142 -18.75 -10.82 1.16
CA GLY A 142 -20.21 -10.77 1.38
C GLY A 142 -20.71 -9.44 1.94
N VAL A 143 -19.98 -8.34 1.70
CA VAL A 143 -20.41 -6.97 2.02
C VAL A 143 -20.81 -6.23 0.76
N GLU A 144 -21.76 -5.32 0.86
CA GLU A 144 -22.26 -4.55 -0.30
C GLU A 144 -21.14 -3.74 -0.96
N ARG A 145 -20.36 -3.02 -0.15
CA ARG A 145 -19.24 -2.19 -0.62
C ARG A 145 -18.33 -1.80 0.53
N PHE A 146 -17.03 -1.74 0.26
CA PHE A 146 -16.10 -1.02 1.12
C PHE A 146 -16.06 0.48 0.74
N PRO A 147 -16.26 1.40 1.70
CA PRO A 147 -15.83 2.78 1.53
C PRO A 147 -14.36 2.83 1.12
N GLU A 148 -13.99 3.76 0.24
CA GLU A 148 -12.66 3.77 -0.37
C GLU A 148 -11.53 3.84 0.68
N ASP A 149 -11.68 4.73 1.66
CA ASP A 149 -10.77 4.94 2.79
C ASP A 149 -10.69 3.74 3.76
N LYS A 150 -11.73 2.89 3.76
CA LYS A 150 -11.80 1.68 4.59
C LYS A 150 -11.51 0.40 3.81
N SER A 151 -11.20 0.51 2.53
CA SER A 151 -10.87 -0.65 1.71
C SER A 151 -9.63 -1.37 2.24
N PRO A 152 -9.68 -2.71 2.43
CA PRO A 152 -8.50 -3.50 2.78
C PRO A 152 -7.38 -3.40 1.74
N VAL A 153 -7.73 -3.05 0.49
CA VAL A 153 -6.79 -2.90 -0.62
C VAL A 153 -6.54 -1.44 -0.97
N HIS A 154 -6.86 -0.50 -0.09
CA HIS A 154 -6.54 0.91 -0.30
C HIS A 154 -5.01 1.08 -0.44
N PRO A 155 -4.50 1.86 -1.42
CA PRO A 155 -3.06 2.04 -1.63
C PRO A 155 -2.26 2.51 -0.40
N ARG A 156 -2.93 3.21 0.53
CA ARG A 156 -2.36 3.59 1.84
C ARG A 156 -1.86 2.38 2.64
N VAL A 157 -2.51 1.22 2.54
CA VAL A 157 -2.10 -0.01 3.21
C VAL A 157 -0.68 -0.41 2.81
N PHE A 158 -0.39 -0.35 1.50
CA PHE A 158 0.89 -0.72 0.92
C PHE A 158 1.97 0.33 1.21
N ALA A 159 1.63 1.63 1.09
CA ALA A 159 2.54 2.71 1.43
C ALA A 159 2.96 2.65 2.92
N ARG A 160 2.01 2.40 3.83
CA ARG A 160 2.33 2.26 5.26
C ARG A 160 3.16 1.01 5.53
N ALA A 161 2.80 -0.13 4.95
CA ALA A 161 3.59 -1.36 5.05
C ALA A 161 5.05 -1.16 4.62
N MET A 162 5.27 -0.37 3.56
CA MET A 162 6.61 -0.03 3.10
C MET A 162 7.39 0.82 4.08
N LEU A 163 6.75 1.85 4.66
CA LEU A 163 7.39 2.69 5.67
C LEU A 163 7.76 1.90 6.93
N ASP A 164 6.89 0.98 7.37
CA ASP A 164 7.14 0.14 8.54
C ASP A 164 8.29 -0.85 8.27
N ALA A 165 8.34 -1.46 7.07
CA ALA A 165 9.42 -2.35 6.68
C ALA A 165 10.79 -1.64 6.67
N ILE A 166 10.84 -0.37 6.26
CA ILE A 166 12.05 0.47 6.35
C ILE A 166 12.39 0.82 7.80
N GLY A 167 11.38 1.05 8.65
CA GLY A 167 11.58 1.41 10.06
C GLY A 167 12.29 0.35 10.88
N GLU A 168 12.25 -0.92 10.46
CA GLU A 168 13.04 -1.98 11.09
C GLU A 168 14.56 -1.89 10.81
N ALA A 169 14.99 -1.06 9.86
CA ALA A 169 16.41 -0.85 9.56
C ALA A 169 16.97 0.44 10.20
N THR A 170 16.11 1.39 10.58
CA THR A 170 16.55 2.66 11.17
C THR A 170 15.47 3.30 12.03
N GLU A 171 15.86 3.68 13.24
CA GLU A 171 15.05 4.50 14.13
C GLU A 171 15.07 5.99 13.73
N ASP A 172 16.14 6.45 13.05
CA ASP A 172 16.27 7.82 12.56
C ASP A 172 15.20 8.10 11.48
N ARG A 173 14.24 8.97 11.81
CA ARG A 173 13.09 9.26 10.95
C ARG A 173 13.50 10.02 9.68
N ALA A 174 14.50 10.90 9.73
CA ALA A 174 14.96 11.59 8.52
C ALA A 174 15.51 10.59 7.50
N VAL A 175 16.27 9.59 7.97
CA VAL A 175 16.76 8.47 7.17
C VAL A 175 15.60 7.64 6.61
N ARG A 176 14.61 7.32 7.46
CA ARG A 176 13.42 6.55 7.08
C ARG A 176 12.60 7.24 6.00
N LEU A 177 12.41 8.56 6.09
CA LEU A 177 11.68 9.35 5.09
C LEU A 177 12.45 9.46 3.77
N ALA A 178 13.77 9.66 3.83
CA ALA A 178 14.62 9.69 2.64
C ALA A 178 14.58 8.35 1.89
N ALA A 179 14.74 7.24 2.60
CA ALA A 179 14.61 5.90 2.04
C ALA A 179 13.20 5.66 1.46
N PHE A 180 12.15 5.98 2.21
CA PHE A 180 10.77 5.81 1.75
C PHE A 180 10.46 6.59 0.47
N ALA A 181 10.91 7.84 0.40
CA ALA A 181 10.74 8.67 -0.80
C ALA A 181 11.45 8.05 -2.02
N ALA A 182 12.62 7.44 -1.85
CA ALA A 182 13.33 6.78 -2.95
C ALA A 182 12.61 5.52 -3.47
N PHE A 183 11.73 4.90 -2.68
CA PHE A 183 10.92 3.76 -3.12
C PHE A 183 9.65 4.14 -3.90
N ASP A 184 9.31 5.43 -4.03
CA ASP A 184 8.12 5.87 -4.76
C ASP A 184 7.99 5.25 -6.17
N PRO A 185 9.03 5.28 -7.03
CA PRO A 185 8.94 4.68 -8.36
C PRO A 185 8.73 3.16 -8.32
N ALA A 186 9.39 2.47 -7.39
CA ALA A 186 9.25 1.03 -7.20
C ALA A 186 7.82 0.65 -6.77
N MET A 187 7.23 1.41 -5.85
CA MET A 187 5.84 1.20 -5.43
C MET A 187 4.85 1.47 -6.57
N LEU A 188 5.08 2.54 -7.36
CA LEU A 188 4.27 2.87 -8.54
C LEU A 188 4.31 1.76 -9.61
N HIS A 189 5.43 1.06 -9.73
CA HIS A 189 5.56 -0.10 -10.62
C HIS A 189 4.93 -1.37 -10.03
N ALA A 190 5.08 -1.59 -8.72
CA ALA A 190 4.68 -2.82 -8.04
C ALA A 190 3.16 -2.92 -7.81
N LEU A 191 2.52 -1.84 -7.36
CA LEU A 191 1.10 -1.91 -6.94
C LEU A 191 0.14 -2.27 -8.08
N PRO A 192 0.30 -1.75 -9.32
CA PRO A 192 -0.53 -2.18 -10.45
C PRO A 192 -0.42 -3.69 -10.73
N LYS A 193 0.77 -4.28 -10.61
CA LYS A 193 0.98 -5.73 -10.78
C LYS A 193 0.26 -6.52 -9.70
N ALA A 194 0.36 -6.07 -8.45
CA ALA A 194 -0.34 -6.70 -7.33
C ALA A 194 -1.85 -6.66 -7.54
N PHE A 195 -2.43 -5.51 -7.89
CA PHE A 195 -3.87 -5.40 -8.12
C PHE A 195 -4.34 -6.20 -9.33
N LYS A 196 -3.51 -6.34 -10.36
CA LYS A 196 -3.79 -7.24 -11.47
C LYS A 196 -3.86 -8.68 -11.00
N ALA A 197 -2.87 -9.17 -10.25
CA ALA A 197 -2.85 -10.54 -9.72
C ALA A 197 -4.08 -10.84 -8.83
N GLY A 198 -4.42 -9.91 -7.92
CA GLY A 198 -5.62 -10.05 -7.08
C GLY A 198 -6.92 -10.09 -7.88
N ASN A 199 -7.04 -9.25 -8.92
CA ASN A 199 -8.20 -9.26 -9.81
C ASN A 199 -8.31 -10.57 -10.60
N GLU A 200 -7.21 -11.03 -11.19
CA GLU A 200 -7.16 -12.29 -11.97
C GLU A 200 -7.55 -13.48 -11.11
N LEU A 201 -7.06 -13.54 -9.87
CA LEU A 201 -7.45 -14.57 -8.90
C LEU A 201 -8.96 -14.56 -8.63
N LEU A 202 -9.54 -13.38 -8.33
CA LEU A 202 -10.97 -13.25 -8.05
C LEU A 202 -11.83 -13.60 -9.26
N VAL A 203 -11.42 -13.21 -10.46
CA VAL A 203 -12.08 -13.59 -11.73
C VAL A 203 -12.03 -15.11 -11.93
N HIS A 204 -10.87 -15.74 -11.70
CA HIS A 204 -10.72 -17.19 -11.77
C HIS A 204 -11.61 -17.93 -10.76
N ARG A 205 -11.87 -17.31 -9.60
CA ARG A 205 -12.82 -17.80 -8.59
C ARG A 205 -14.29 -17.47 -8.89
N GLY A 206 -14.59 -16.90 -10.07
CA GLY A 206 -15.95 -16.56 -10.51
C GLY A 206 -16.53 -15.32 -9.82
N VAL A 207 -15.71 -14.51 -9.14
CA VAL A 207 -16.16 -13.31 -8.43
C VAL A 207 -16.23 -12.13 -9.40
N LEU A 208 -17.45 -11.81 -9.83
CA LEU A 208 -17.77 -10.73 -10.77
C LEU A 208 -16.82 -10.70 -12.00
N PRO A 209 -16.76 -11.77 -12.81
CA PRO A 209 -15.85 -11.87 -13.95
C PRO A 209 -16.13 -10.81 -15.03
N GLU A 210 -17.40 -10.50 -15.24
CA GLU A 210 -17.87 -9.51 -16.21
C GLU A 210 -17.75 -8.06 -15.72
N LEU A 211 -17.33 -7.83 -14.47
CA LEU A 211 -17.15 -6.47 -13.97
C LEU A 211 -16.06 -5.76 -14.77
N ARG A 212 -16.48 -4.68 -15.43
CA ARG A 212 -15.62 -3.70 -16.09
C ARG A 212 -15.89 -2.35 -15.47
N ARG A 213 -14.87 -1.49 -15.44
CA ARG A 213 -15.09 -0.10 -15.06
C ARG A 213 -15.78 0.60 -16.22
N SER A 214 -17.09 0.82 -16.11
CA SER A 214 -17.81 1.64 -17.08
C SER A 214 -17.49 3.11 -16.80
N TYR A 215 -16.76 3.75 -17.72
CA TYR A 215 -16.68 5.21 -17.78
C TYR A 215 -18.00 5.72 -18.38
N GLY A 216 -19.05 5.81 -17.56
CA GLY A 216 -20.33 6.38 -17.97
C GLY A 216 -20.46 7.82 -17.49
N ALA A 217 -20.31 8.78 -18.40
CA ALA A 217 -20.86 10.13 -18.19
C ALA A 217 -22.37 10.01 -17.90
N PRO A 218 -22.98 10.90 -17.08
CA PRO A 218 -24.42 10.96 -16.96
C PRO A 218 -25.00 11.35 -18.32
N GLN A 219 -25.50 10.37 -19.07
CA GLN A 219 -26.27 10.62 -20.28
C GLN A 219 -27.66 11.08 -19.82
N GLN A 220 -27.81 12.38 -19.58
CA GLN A 220 -29.12 13.00 -19.58
C GLN A 220 -29.66 12.85 -21.00
N VAL A 221 -30.61 11.94 -21.18
CA VAL A 221 -31.51 11.94 -22.32
C VAL A 221 -32.35 13.22 -22.25
N PRO A 222 -32.23 14.18 -23.18
CA PRO A 222 -33.19 15.26 -23.28
C PRO A 222 -34.49 14.64 -23.80
N GLY A 223 -35.53 14.73 -22.97
CA GLY A 223 -36.89 14.33 -23.33
C GLY A 223 -37.39 15.10 -24.54
N ALA A 224 -38.16 14.36 -25.35
CA ALA A 224 -38.91 14.81 -26.51
C ALA A 224 -39.97 15.88 -26.20
#